data_AF-J9DS61-F1
#
_entry.id   AF-J9DS61-F1
#
_cell.length_a   1.000
_cell.length_b   1.000
_cell.length_c   1.000
_cell.angle_alpha   90.00
_cell.angle_beta   90.00
_cell.angle_gamma   90.00
#
_symmetry.space_group_name_H-M   'P 1'
#
loop_
_entity.id
_entity.type
_entity.pdbx_description
1 polymer ?
#
loop_
_entity_poly.entity_id
_entity_poly.type
_entity_poly.pdbx_seq_one_letter_code
_entity_poly.pdbx_strand_id
1 'polypeptide(L)'
;MQVQEAKIFPPCNSEWQKDIGGRVWCSKKSGGIEREWVGVPRKLFDAQSKSYRCACVKNFGAPLSRFPGMNKDSGHGDLRNPNLEEYEGCKSTSTTCRNDNS
;
A
#
# COMPACT_ATOMS: atom_id res chain seq x y z
N MET A 1 -7.73 12.87 12.67
CA MET A 1 -7.63 12.95 11.19
C MET A 1 -6.92 11.72 10.59
N GLN A 2 -7.24 10.49 11.06
CA GLN A 2 -6.61 9.23 10.57
C GLN A 2 -7.58 8.38 9.73
N VAL A 3 -8.89 8.50 9.98
CA VAL A 3 -9.94 7.72 9.30
C VAL A 3 -9.94 7.92 7.78
N GLN A 4 -9.53 9.10 7.31
CA GLN A 4 -9.56 9.44 5.89
C GLN A 4 -8.36 8.88 5.12
N GLU A 5 -7.15 8.92 5.71
CA GLU A 5 -5.98 8.29 5.11
C GLU A 5 -6.10 6.77 5.11
N ALA A 6 -6.58 6.16 6.20
CA ALA A 6 -6.78 4.71 6.24
C ALA A 6 -7.77 4.22 5.17
N LYS A 7 -8.75 5.03 4.74
CA LYS A 7 -9.64 4.69 3.62
C LYS A 7 -8.95 4.76 2.25
N ILE A 8 -7.97 5.65 2.10
CA ILE A 8 -7.20 5.83 0.86
C ILE A 8 -6.06 4.80 0.78
N PHE A 9 -5.38 4.59 1.90
CA PHE A 9 -4.24 3.71 2.11
C PHE A 9 -4.50 2.73 3.27
N PRO A 10 -5.44 1.77 3.11
CA PRO A 10 -5.74 0.78 4.13
C PRO A 10 -4.49 -0.02 4.52
N PRO A 11 -4.31 -0.40 5.79
CA PRO A 11 -3.27 -1.34 6.17
C PRO A 11 -3.36 -2.63 5.35
N CYS A 12 -2.21 -3.21 5.02
CA CYS A 12 -2.16 -4.53 4.39
C CYS A 12 -2.62 -5.61 5.36
N ASN A 13 -3.03 -6.75 4.82
CA ASN A 13 -3.02 -7.98 5.60
C ASN A 13 -1.57 -8.45 5.75
N SER A 14 -1.27 -9.11 6.85
CA SER A 14 0.07 -9.64 7.12
C SER A 14 -0.01 -11.02 7.76
N GLU A 15 0.99 -11.84 7.46
CA GLU A 15 1.26 -13.11 8.11
C GLU A 15 2.75 -13.20 8.40
N TRP A 16 3.11 -13.88 9.47
CA TRP A 16 4.49 -14.18 9.79
C TRP A 16 4.59 -15.63 10.23
N GLN A 17 5.52 -16.36 9.62
CA GLN A 17 5.80 -17.75 9.97
C GLN A 17 7.29 -17.89 10.23
N LYS A 18 7.66 -18.61 11.29
CA LYS A 18 9.05 -18.70 11.76
C LYS A 18 10.02 -19.17 10.67
N ASP A 19 9.61 -20.10 9.82
CA ASP A 19 10.48 -20.74 8.82
C ASP A 19 10.44 -20.07 7.44
N ILE A 20 9.45 -19.20 7.18
CA ILE A 20 9.18 -18.59 5.87
C ILE A 20 9.36 -17.07 5.89
N GLY A 21 9.33 -16.46 7.06
CA GLY A 21 9.41 -15.01 7.24
C GLY A 21 8.04 -14.32 7.19
N GLY A 22 8.08 -13.01 6.94
CA GLY A 22 6.89 -12.17 6.86
C GLY A 22 6.34 -12.11 5.44
N ARG A 23 5.03 -11.98 5.31
CA ARG A 23 4.37 -11.69 4.04
C ARG A 23 3.26 -10.67 4.26
N VAL A 24 3.11 -9.76 3.31
CA VAL A 24 2.01 -8.80 3.25
C VAL A 24 1.23 -8.96 1.95
N TRP A 25 -0.08 -8.72 2.00
CA TRP A 25 -0.91 -8.73 0.81
C TRP A 25 -2.09 -7.78 0.91
N CYS A 26 -2.60 -7.42 -0.26
CA CYS A 26 -3.81 -6.64 -0.42
C CYS A 26 -4.93 -7.52 -0.96
N SER A 27 -6.14 -7.28 -0.47
CA SER A 27 -7.37 -7.91 -0.96
C SER A 27 -8.50 -6.86 -0.96
N LYS A 28 -9.72 -7.23 -1.38
CA LYS A 28 -10.88 -6.35 -1.22
C LYS A 28 -11.17 -5.98 0.24
N LYS A 29 -10.66 -6.76 1.20
CA LYS A 29 -10.69 -6.49 2.63
C LYS A 29 -9.26 -6.51 3.20
N SER A 30 -8.78 -5.36 3.66
CA SER A 30 -7.48 -5.25 4.32
C SER A 30 -7.54 -4.21 5.43
N GLY A 31 -6.89 -4.46 6.57
CA GLY A 31 -6.89 -3.54 7.71
C GLY A 31 -8.27 -3.22 8.27
N GLY A 32 -9.23 -4.15 8.14
CA GLY A 32 -10.63 -3.95 8.54
C GLY A 32 -11.49 -3.11 7.58
N ILE A 33 -10.94 -2.69 6.43
CA ILE A 33 -11.63 -1.84 5.45
C ILE A 33 -11.98 -2.65 4.20
N GLU A 34 -13.25 -2.62 3.83
CA GLU A 34 -13.80 -3.24 2.62
C GLU A 34 -13.91 -2.25 1.47
N ARG A 35 -13.57 -2.68 0.25
CA ARG A 35 -13.46 -1.84 -0.95
C ARG A 35 -13.58 -2.68 -2.23
N GLU A 36 -13.90 -2.00 -3.34
CA GLU A 36 -14.08 -2.66 -4.65
C GLU A 36 -12.79 -2.99 -5.41
N TRP A 37 -11.64 -2.60 -4.88
CA TRP A 37 -10.34 -2.81 -5.53
C TRP A 37 -9.34 -3.49 -4.59
N VAL A 38 -8.44 -4.28 -5.16
CA VAL A 38 -7.41 -5.01 -4.40
C VAL A 38 -6.21 -4.12 -4.12
N GLY A 39 -5.58 -3.61 -5.19
CA GLY A 39 -4.39 -2.78 -5.13
C GLY A 39 -3.11 -3.58 -4.89
N VAL A 40 -2.01 -2.88 -4.67
CA VAL A 40 -0.69 -3.48 -4.44
C VAL A 40 -0.12 -3.03 -3.08
N PRO A 41 0.64 -3.88 -2.38
CA PRO A 41 1.33 -3.48 -1.16
C PRO A 41 2.44 -2.46 -1.44
N ARG A 42 2.49 -1.39 -0.65
CA ARG A 42 3.59 -0.41 -0.62
C ARG A 42 3.94 -0.06 0.82
N LYS A 43 5.19 0.35 1.03
CA LYS A 43 5.64 0.97 2.27
C LYS A 43 5.21 2.44 2.23
N LEU A 44 4.31 2.85 3.11
CA LEU A 44 3.88 4.24 3.25
C LEU A 44 4.58 4.86 4.46
N PHE A 45 5.26 5.98 4.24
CA PHE A 45 5.90 6.74 5.30
C PHE A 45 4.86 7.43 6.18
N ASP A 46 4.89 7.12 7.48
CA ASP A 46 4.11 7.80 8.51
C ASP A 46 4.99 8.85 9.19
N ALA A 47 4.68 10.12 8.94
CA ALA A 47 5.43 11.24 9.50
C ALA A 47 5.29 11.36 11.03
N GLN A 48 4.22 10.82 11.62
CA GLN A 48 4.00 10.86 13.07
C GLN A 48 4.91 9.87 13.79
N SER A 49 4.98 8.62 13.31
CA SER A 49 5.86 7.59 13.89
C SER A 49 7.29 7.62 13.33
N LYS A 50 7.54 8.41 12.27
CA LYS A 50 8.80 8.44 11.51
C LYS A 50 9.23 7.04 11.04
N SER A 51 8.26 6.23 10.64
CA SER A 51 8.47 4.85 10.20
C SER A 51 7.60 4.52 8.99
N TYR A 52 7.93 3.42 8.32
CA TYR A 52 7.10 2.91 7.24
C TYR A 52 6.11 1.88 7.77
N ARG A 53 4.87 1.96 7.28
CA ARG A 53 3.84 0.92 7.45
C ARG A 53 3.46 0.33 6.11
N CYS A 54 2.96 -0.90 6.10
CA CYS A 54 2.36 -1.43 4.89
C CYS A 54 1.01 -0.75 4.60
N ALA A 55 0.80 -0.35 3.36
CA ALA A 55 -0.46 0.18 2.85
C ALA A 55 -0.84 -0.47 1.51
N CYS A 56 -2.13 -0.69 1.33
CA CYS A 56 -2.70 -1.06 0.04
C CYS A 56 -2.94 0.18 -0.81
N VAL A 57 -2.34 0.18 -2.00
CA VAL A 57 -2.35 1.31 -2.92
C VAL A 57 -3.10 0.93 -4.18
N LYS A 58 -4.06 1.76 -4.58
CA LYS A 58 -4.76 1.60 -5.85
C LYS A 58 -3.78 1.93 -6.98
N ASN A 59 -3.51 0.95 -7.84
CA ASN A 59 -2.52 1.05 -8.93
C ASN A 59 -3.13 1.33 -10.31
N PHE A 60 -4.38 1.79 -10.36
CA PHE A 60 -5.10 2.04 -11.60
C PHE A 60 -6.13 3.17 -11.47
N GLY A 61 -6.47 3.75 -12.62
CA GLY A 61 -7.47 4.82 -12.73
C GLY A 61 -7.03 6.11 -12.05
N ALA A 62 -8.00 6.93 -11.64
CA ALA A 62 -7.73 8.18 -10.94
C ALA A 62 -7.21 7.92 -9.50
N PRO A 63 -6.23 8.72 -9.03
CA PRO A 63 -5.74 8.69 -7.65
C PRO A 63 -6.85 9.06 -6.65
N LEU A 64 -6.82 8.43 -5.48
CA LEU A 64 -7.70 8.73 -4.36
C LEU A 64 -7.10 9.78 -3.43
N SER A 65 -5.76 9.85 -3.34
CA SER A 65 -5.02 10.87 -2.61
C SER A 65 -4.71 12.10 -3.46
N ARG A 66 -4.42 13.22 -2.81
CA ARG A 66 -3.85 14.40 -3.46
C ARG A 66 -2.38 14.50 -3.10
N PHE A 67 -1.52 14.65 -4.10
CA PHE A 67 -0.07 14.79 -3.94
C PHE A 67 0.52 15.70 -5.03
N PRO A 68 1.69 16.31 -4.81
CA PRO A 68 2.37 17.12 -5.82
C PRO A 68 2.62 16.32 -7.10
N GLY A 69 2.32 16.92 -8.25
CA GLY A 69 2.50 16.25 -9.54
C GLY A 69 1.46 15.16 -9.85
N MET A 70 0.35 15.06 -9.09
CA MET A 70 -0.72 14.12 -9.44
C MET A 70 -1.31 14.47 -10.81
N ASN A 71 -1.48 13.46 -11.65
CA ASN A 71 -2.22 13.55 -12.89
C ASN A 71 -3.36 12.52 -12.84
N LYS A 72 -4.60 13.01 -12.84
CA LYS A 72 -5.82 12.17 -12.76
C LYS A 72 -5.97 11.24 -13.96
N ASP A 73 -5.42 11.64 -15.10
CA ASP A 73 -5.55 10.93 -16.38
C ASP A 73 -4.38 9.97 -16.63
N SER A 74 -3.40 9.92 -15.72
CA SER A 74 -2.24 9.02 -15.84
C SER A 74 -2.61 7.54 -15.72
N GLY A 75 -3.78 7.23 -15.16
CA GLY A 75 -4.26 5.86 -15.00
C GLY A 75 -3.49 5.01 -14.00
N HIS A 76 -2.54 5.59 -13.23
CA HIS A 76 -1.69 4.86 -12.28
C HIS A 76 -2.27 4.79 -10.86
N GLY A 77 -3.46 5.34 -10.63
CA GLY A 77 -3.99 5.53 -9.27
C GLY A 77 -3.01 6.33 -8.42
N ASP A 78 -2.70 5.82 -7.22
CA ASP A 78 -1.89 6.50 -6.22
C ASP A 78 -0.40 6.10 -6.24
N LEU A 79 0.06 5.29 -7.21
CA LEU A 79 1.45 4.79 -7.25
C LEU A 79 2.54 5.87 -7.29
N ARG A 80 2.21 7.08 -7.75
CA ARG A 80 3.16 8.20 -7.84
C ARG A 80 3.16 9.10 -6.60
N ASN A 81 2.49 8.69 -5.52
CA ASN A 81 2.55 9.43 -4.27
C ASN A 81 3.98 9.35 -3.69
N PRO A 82 4.63 10.48 -3.40
CA PRO A 82 6.03 10.52 -2.97
C PRO A 82 6.31 9.87 -1.62
N ASN A 83 5.28 9.61 -0.80
CA ASN A 83 5.44 8.94 0.49
C ASN A 83 5.40 7.41 0.38
N LEU A 84 5.34 6.87 -0.83
CA LEU A 84 5.28 5.43 -1.09
C LEU A 84 6.61 4.88 -1.58
N GLU A 85 6.98 3.71 -1.07
CA GLU A 85 8.09 2.90 -1.54
C GLU A 85 7.65 1.47 -1.89
N GLU A 86 8.34 0.85 -2.84
CA GLU A 86 8.12 -0.55 -3.19
C GLU A 86 8.78 -1.49 -2.18
N TYR A 87 8.27 -2.72 -2.08
CA TYR A 87 8.98 -3.78 -1.39
C TYR A 87 10.11 -4.30 -2.27
N GLU A 88 11.32 -4.41 -1.73
CA GLU A 88 12.46 -4.97 -2.44
C GLU A 88 12.17 -6.40 -2.89
N GLY A 89 12.59 -6.75 -4.12
CA GLY A 89 12.31 -8.07 -4.71
C GLY A 89 10.84 -8.34 -5.03
N CYS A 90 9.92 -7.40 -4.81
CA CYS A 90 8.51 -7.57 -5.14
C CYS A 90 8.19 -6.94 -6.51
N LYS A 91 7.41 -7.65 -7.33
CA LYS A 91 6.92 -7.09 -8.59
C LYS A 91 5.99 -5.90 -8.30
N SER A 92 6.18 -4.79 -8.99
CA SER A 92 5.40 -3.56 -8.81
C SER A 92 3.88 -3.75 -8.94
N THR A 93 3.43 -4.76 -9.69
CA THR A 93 2.00 -5.10 -9.89
C THR A 93 1.50 -6.24 -8.99
N SER A 94 2.34 -6.79 -8.12
CA SER A 94 1.94 -7.90 -7.25
C SER A 94 0.99 -7.45 -6.15
N THR A 95 -0.04 -8.26 -5.90
CA THR A 95 -0.95 -8.07 -4.76
C THR A 95 -0.40 -8.65 -3.45
N THR A 96 0.76 -9.31 -3.51
CA THR A 96 1.45 -9.98 -2.39
C THR A 96 2.95 -9.69 -2.47
N CYS A 97 3.57 -9.34 -1.35
CA CYS A 97 5.02 -9.20 -1.23
C CYS A 97 5.53 -9.98 -0.01
N ARG A 98 6.74 -10.53 -0.10
CA ARG A 98 7.46 -10.98 1.10
C ARG A 98 8.03 -9.77 1.82
N ASN A 99 7.90 -9.79 3.13
CA ASN A 99 8.56 -8.86 4.03
C ASN A 99 9.62 -9.67 4.75
N ASP A 100 10.68 -10.00 4.01
CA ASP A 100 11.88 -10.57 4.56
C ASP A 100 12.53 -9.41 5.34
N ASN A 101 12.19 -9.29 6.62
CA ASN A 101 13.04 -8.54 7.55
C ASN A 101 14.43 -9.18 7.43
N SER A 102 15.35 -8.54 6.70
CA SER A 102 16.79 -8.78 6.86
C SER A 102 17.20 -8.49 8.30
#